data_AF-A0A7Y4L741-F1
#
_entry.id   AF-A0A7Y4L741-F1
#
_cell.length_a   1.000
_cell.length_b   1.000
_cell.length_c   1.000
_cell.angle_alpha   90.00
_cell.angle_beta   90.00
_cell.angle_gamma   90.00
#
_symmetry.space_group_name_H-M   'P 1'
#
loop_
_entity.id
_entity.type
_entity.pdbx_description
1 polymer ?
#
loop_
_entity_poly.entity_id
_entity_poly.type
_entity_poly.pdbx_seq_one_letter_code
_entity_poly.pdbx_strand_id
1 'polypeptide(L)'
;MNLSDTAILVADDLSDSERTLLARTATPAATLLGAVSMILRTTLFSADPAAWVDMWQARPDLARIEWMDGPELSEVVAHLAAKDYEGQIEGVPGLRITSCNDHTADMLWLGAATPVELQLTRQLS
;
A
#
# COMPACT_ATOMS: atom_id res chain seq x y z
N MET A 1 16.87 -21.25 21.03
CA MET A 1 16.35 -21.57 19.69
C MET A 1 17.53 -21.50 18.75
N ASN A 2 17.99 -22.65 18.24
CA ASN A 2 19.20 -22.73 17.42
C ASN A 2 18.81 -22.37 15.99
N LEU A 3 19.44 -21.32 15.41
CA LEU A 3 19.16 -20.87 14.04
C LEU A 3 19.62 -21.90 12.98
N SER A 4 20.25 -23.00 13.41
CA SER A 4 20.81 -24.06 12.57
C SER A 4 19.80 -24.91 11.80
N ASP A 5 18.55 -24.98 12.27
CA ASP A 5 17.50 -25.80 11.64
C ASP A 5 16.63 -25.00 10.65
N THR A 6 16.94 -23.72 10.46
CA THR A 6 16.31 -22.87 9.46
C THR A 6 17.39 -22.49 8.46
N ALA A 7 17.16 -22.71 7.16
CA ALA A 7 18.08 -22.28 6.09
C ALA A 7 18.06 -20.74 5.96
N ILE A 8 18.52 -20.06 7.00
CA ILE A 8 18.70 -18.61 7.02
C ILE A 8 19.96 -18.34 6.20
N LEU A 9 19.78 -17.60 5.11
CA LEU A 9 20.89 -17.19 4.26
C LEU A 9 21.72 -16.15 5.02
N VAL A 10 22.93 -16.55 5.42
CA VAL A 10 23.95 -15.66 6.00
C VAL A 10 25.05 -15.52 4.95
N ALA A 11 24.79 -14.70 3.94
CA ALA A 11 25.72 -14.41 2.85
C ALA A 11 25.79 -12.89 2.62
N ASP A 12 26.97 -12.39 2.27
CA ASP A 12 27.21 -10.96 2.02
C ASP A 12 26.74 -10.49 0.63
N ASP A 13 26.17 -11.39 -0.17
CA ASP A 13 25.63 -11.09 -1.51
C ASP A 13 24.38 -11.92 -1.82
N LEU A 14 23.58 -11.44 -2.78
CA LEU A 14 22.34 -12.06 -3.23
C LEU A 14 22.62 -13.18 -4.24
N SER A 15 22.03 -14.35 -4.00
CA SER A 15 21.93 -15.40 -5.03
C SER A 15 21.11 -14.94 -6.24
N ASP A 16 21.30 -15.59 -7.39
CA ASP A 16 20.52 -15.30 -8.60
C ASP A 16 19.00 -15.47 -8.39
N SER A 17 18.62 -16.43 -7.54
CA SER A 17 17.22 -16.64 -7.14
C SER A 17 16.68 -15.46 -6.32
N GLU A 18 17.47 -14.91 -5.39
CA GLU A 18 17.09 -13.72 -4.62
C GLU A 18 17.01 -12.48 -5.51
N ARG A 19 17.97 -12.28 -6.42
CA ARG A 19 17.93 -11.18 -7.40
C ARG A 19 16.70 -11.28 -8.29
N THR A 20 16.38 -12.48 -8.75
CA THR A 20 15.18 -12.74 -9.57
C THR A 20 13.90 -12.47 -8.78
N LEU A 21 13.85 -12.86 -7.50
CA LEU A 21 12.70 -12.60 -6.64
C LEU A 21 12.55 -11.10 -6.35
N LEU A 22 13.64 -10.41 -6.00
CA LEU A 22 13.67 -8.96 -5.76
C LEU A 22 13.21 -8.16 -6.98
N ALA A 23 13.67 -8.55 -8.17
CA ALA A 23 13.23 -7.92 -9.43
C ALA A 23 11.72 -8.09 -9.68
N ARG A 24 11.10 -9.14 -9.12
CA ARG A 24 9.65 -9.38 -9.21
C ARG A 24 8.85 -8.69 -8.10
N THR A 25 9.47 -8.37 -6.97
CA THR A 25 8.81 -7.74 -5.81
C THR A 25 8.97 -6.23 -5.75
N ALA A 26 10.03 -5.66 -6.33
CA ALA A 26 10.24 -4.21 -6.43
C ALA A 26 9.40 -3.54 -7.55
N THR A 27 8.10 -3.84 -7.59
CA THR A 27 7.20 -3.29 -8.61
C THR A 27 6.70 -1.88 -8.22
N PRO A 28 6.15 -1.12 -9.18
CA PRO A 28 5.43 0.12 -8.88
C PRO A 28 4.30 -0.07 -7.86
N ALA A 29 3.54 -1.16 -7.94
CA ALA A 29 2.50 -1.48 -6.97
C ALA A 29 3.05 -1.71 -5.55
N ALA A 30 4.18 -2.41 -5.40
CA ALA A 30 4.83 -2.57 -4.10
C ALA A 30 5.32 -1.23 -3.52
N THR A 31 5.83 -0.34 -4.39
CA THR A 31 6.25 1.01 -3.99
C THR A 31 5.07 1.85 -3.51
N LEU A 32 3.94 1.80 -4.24
CA LEU A 32 2.70 2.46 -3.84
C LEU A 32 2.20 1.95 -2.49
N LEU A 33 2.18 0.63 -2.28
CA LEU A 33 1.77 0.02 -1.02
C LEU A 33 2.63 0.51 0.15
N GLY A 34 3.95 0.65 -0.05
CA GLY A 34 4.84 1.25 0.95
C GLY A 34 4.42 2.67 1.33
N ALA A 35 4.21 3.54 0.35
CA ALA A 35 3.80 4.94 0.58
C ALA A 35 2.43 5.03 1.28
N VAL A 36 1.44 4.25 0.81
CA VAL A 36 0.09 4.23 1.39
C VAL A 36 0.14 3.71 2.83
N SER A 37 0.87 2.62 3.10
CA SER A 37 0.95 2.02 4.43
C SER A 37 1.50 3.01 5.48
N MET A 38 2.45 3.85 5.09
CA MET A 38 3.04 4.87 5.95
C MET A 38 1.99 5.92 6.36
N ILE A 39 1.18 6.39 5.41
CA ILE A 39 0.11 7.37 5.70
C ILE A 39 -0.96 6.72 6.57
N LEU A 40 -1.47 5.55 6.20
CA LEU A 40 -2.54 4.88 6.95
C LEU A 40 -2.15 4.63 8.40
N ARG A 41 -0.92 4.14 8.65
CA ARG A 41 -0.42 3.88 10.00
C ARG A 41 -0.24 5.14 10.84
N THR A 42 0.17 6.25 10.23
CA THR A 42 0.47 7.49 10.97
C THR A 42 -0.75 8.37 11.18
N THR A 43 -1.79 8.22 10.35
CA THR A 43 -2.99 9.07 10.39
C THR A 43 -4.18 8.35 11.03
N LEU A 44 -4.66 7.27 10.40
CA LEU A 44 -5.97 6.67 10.70
C LEU A 44 -5.92 5.51 11.68
N PHE A 45 -4.86 4.70 11.64
CA PHE A 45 -4.75 3.47 12.46
C PHE A 45 -3.80 3.62 13.65
N SER A 46 -3.49 4.86 14.05
CA SER A 46 -2.54 5.15 15.14
C SER A 46 -3.12 4.89 16.54
N ALA A 47 -4.44 5.04 16.71
CA ALA A 47 -5.13 4.92 17.99
C ALA A 47 -5.62 3.49 18.31
N ASP A 48 -6.01 2.73 17.28
CA ASP A 48 -6.33 1.31 17.39
C ASP A 48 -5.62 0.52 16.28
N PRO A 49 -4.38 0.06 16.52
CA PRO A 49 -3.62 -0.73 15.55
C PRO A 49 -4.23 -2.14 15.35
N ALA A 50 -5.30 -2.50 16.06
CA ALA A 50 -5.97 -3.79 15.92
C ALA A 50 -7.05 -3.82 14.84
N ALA A 51 -7.35 -2.72 14.13
CA ALA A 51 -8.12 -2.79 12.89
C ALA A 51 -7.28 -3.51 11.83
N TRP A 52 -7.72 -4.70 11.42
CA TRP A 52 -6.99 -5.50 10.43
C TRP A 52 -7.05 -4.78 9.08
N VAL A 53 -5.89 -4.35 8.59
CA VAL A 53 -5.70 -3.85 7.23
C VAL A 53 -4.82 -4.85 6.50
N ASP A 54 -5.38 -5.51 5.50
CA ASP A 54 -4.63 -6.34 4.57
C ASP A 54 -4.26 -5.51 3.33
N MET A 55 -3.02 -5.69 2.87
CA MET A 55 -2.42 -4.91 1.80
C MET A 55 -1.58 -5.84 0.93
N TRP A 56 -1.92 -5.95 -0.36
CA TRP A 56 -1.16 -6.82 -1.25
C TRP A 56 -1.10 -6.29 -2.68
N GLN A 57 -0.05 -6.73 -3.37
CA GLN A 57 0.11 -6.54 -4.80
C GLN A 57 -0.61 -7.68 -5.53
N ALA A 58 -1.64 -7.36 -6.31
CA ALA A 58 -2.33 -8.35 -7.15
C ALA A 58 -1.63 -8.51 -8.51
N ARG A 59 -1.10 -7.43 -9.07
CA ARG A 59 -0.28 -7.37 -10.30
C ARG A 59 0.77 -6.26 -10.17
N PRO A 60 1.83 -6.21 -11.01
CA PRO A 60 2.85 -5.16 -10.92
C PRO A 60 2.32 -3.72 -10.99
N ASP A 61 1.13 -3.54 -11.56
CA ASP A 61 0.39 -2.31 -11.79
C ASP A 61 -0.93 -2.24 -10.98
N LEU A 62 -1.18 -3.18 -10.05
CA LEU A 62 -2.41 -3.22 -9.25
C LEU A 62 -2.13 -3.59 -7.79
N ALA A 63 -2.46 -2.66 -6.90
CA ALA A 63 -2.43 -2.81 -5.45
C ALA A 63 -3.86 -2.89 -4.90
N ARG A 64 -4.05 -3.69 -3.84
CA ARG A 64 -5.33 -3.82 -3.13
C ARG A 64 -5.12 -3.60 -1.64
N ILE A 65 -6.09 -2.95 -1.02
CA ILE A 65 -6.16 -2.72 0.42
C ILE A 65 -7.56 -3.05 0.88
N GLU A 66 -7.64 -3.84 1.93
CA GLU A 66 -8.89 -4.29 2.51
C GLU A 66 -8.84 -4.18 4.03
N TRP A 67 -9.93 -3.74 4.63
CA TRP A 67 -10.06 -3.71 6.09
C TRP A 67 -11.49 -3.98 6.52
N MET A 68 -11.62 -4.46 7.76
CA MET A 68 -12.90 -4.76 8.39
C MET A 68 -13.21 -3.71 9.47
N ASP A 69 -14.44 -3.21 9.46
CA ASP A 69 -14.89 -2.12 10.34
C ASP A 69 -13.93 -0.90 10.23
N GLY A 70 -13.79 -0.05 11.25
CA GLY A 70 -12.83 1.07 11.22
C GLY A 70 -13.26 2.27 10.33
N PRO A 71 -12.30 3.07 9.82
CA PRO A 71 -12.58 4.38 9.20
C PRO A 71 -13.41 4.25 7.92
N GLU A 72 -14.19 5.28 7.64
CA GLU A 72 -15.00 5.35 6.43
C GLU A 72 -14.12 5.42 5.19
N LEU A 73 -14.63 4.90 4.08
CA LEU A 73 -13.88 4.85 2.84
C LEU A 73 -13.55 6.27 2.33
N SER A 74 -14.48 7.21 2.50
CA SER A 74 -14.34 8.63 2.21
C SER A 74 -13.19 9.27 2.98
N GLU A 75 -13.04 8.93 4.27
CA GLU A 75 -11.98 9.40 5.15
C GLU A 75 -10.62 8.84 4.71
N VAL A 76 -10.54 7.53 4.49
CA VAL A 76 -9.32 6.88 3.97
C VAL A 76 -8.87 7.51 2.66
N VAL A 77 -9.80 7.65 1.71
CA VAL A 77 -9.53 8.27 0.41
C VAL A 77 -9.06 9.72 0.56
N ALA A 78 -9.66 10.51 1.47
CA ALA A 78 -9.26 11.90 1.71
C ALA A 78 -7.85 12.03 2.31
N HIS A 79 -7.38 11.04 3.07
CA HIS A 79 -6.00 11.00 3.57
C HIS A 79 -5.00 10.53 2.51
N LEU A 80 -5.40 9.63 1.61
CA LEU A 80 -4.51 9.08 0.59
C LEU A 80 -4.37 9.97 -0.65
N ALA A 81 -5.45 10.60 -1.10
CA ALA A 81 -5.43 11.43 -2.30
C ALA A 81 -4.41 12.57 -2.16
N ALA A 82 -3.63 12.81 -3.22
CA ALA A 82 -2.69 13.93 -3.20
C ALA A 82 -3.46 15.25 -3.18
N LYS A 83 -3.09 16.12 -2.24
CA LYS A 83 -3.70 17.46 -2.08
C LYS A 83 -2.58 18.49 -2.01
N ASP A 84 -2.78 19.62 -2.70
CA ASP A 84 -1.88 20.77 -2.62
C ASP A 84 -2.46 21.80 -1.65
N TYR A 85 -1.73 22.03 -0.56
CA TYR A 85 -2.02 23.08 0.41
C TYR A 85 -0.89 24.11 0.36
N GLU A 86 -1.11 25.17 -0.40
CA GLU A 86 -0.19 26.32 -0.50
C GLU A 86 1.26 25.94 -0.86
N GLY A 87 1.45 24.92 -1.71
CA GLY A 87 2.76 24.45 -2.15
C GLY A 87 3.32 23.30 -1.30
N GLN A 88 2.59 22.85 -0.27
CA GLN A 88 2.88 21.62 0.46
C GLN A 88 1.93 20.50 0.00
N ILE A 89 2.52 19.39 -0.48
CA ILE A 89 1.74 18.22 -0.88
C ILE A 89 1.48 17.33 0.34
N GLU A 90 0.20 17.07 0.61
CA GLU A 90 -0.27 16.02 1.52
C GLU A 90 -0.77 14.79 0.76
N GLY A 91 -0.92 13.67 1.47
CA GLY A 91 -1.33 12.39 0.91
C GLY A 91 -0.21 11.71 0.12
N VAL A 92 -0.56 10.80 -0.79
CA VAL A 92 0.42 10.16 -1.68
C VAL A 92 0.59 11.02 -2.94
N PRO A 93 1.78 11.59 -3.20
CA PRO A 93 2.01 12.37 -4.41
C PRO A 93 1.65 11.59 -5.68
N GLY A 94 0.88 12.22 -6.57
CA GLY A 94 0.44 11.62 -7.82
C GLY A 94 -0.72 10.61 -7.70
N LEU A 95 -1.25 10.33 -6.51
CA LEU A 95 -2.43 9.47 -6.34
C LEU A 95 -3.71 10.29 -6.53
N ARG A 96 -4.64 9.78 -7.33
CA ARG A 96 -5.90 10.43 -7.71
C ARG A 96 -7.07 9.50 -7.51
N ILE A 97 -8.18 10.03 -7.02
CA ILE A 97 -9.44 9.29 -6.86
C ILE A 97 -10.07 9.14 -8.25
N THR A 98 -10.50 7.95 -8.62
CA THR A 98 -11.25 7.70 -9.86
C THR A 98 -12.69 7.27 -9.59
N SER A 99 -12.91 6.51 -8.52
CA SER A 99 -14.24 6.13 -8.04
C SER A 99 -14.25 6.04 -6.52
N CYS A 100 -15.38 6.34 -5.87
CA CYS A 100 -15.55 6.15 -4.43
C CYS A 100 -17.04 5.98 -4.10
N ASN A 101 -17.36 4.93 -3.36
CA ASN A 101 -18.65 4.72 -2.72
C ASN A 101 -18.43 4.27 -1.26
N ASP A 102 -19.47 3.80 -0.58
CA ASP A 102 -19.40 3.45 0.84
C ASP A 102 -18.56 2.20 1.15
N HIS A 103 -18.31 1.35 0.14
CA HIS A 103 -17.66 0.04 0.30
C HIS A 103 -16.39 -0.13 -0.52
N THR A 104 -16.27 0.57 -1.64
CA THR A 104 -15.14 0.44 -2.57
C THR A 104 -14.71 1.78 -3.14
N ALA A 105 -13.41 1.93 -3.38
CA ALA A 105 -12.86 3.05 -4.15
C ALA A 105 -11.75 2.54 -5.05
N ASP A 106 -11.69 3.14 -6.23
CA ASP A 106 -10.57 3.02 -7.14
C ASP A 106 -9.78 4.33 -7.14
N MET A 107 -8.46 4.20 -7.13
CA MET A 107 -7.53 5.31 -7.26
C MET A 107 -6.47 4.96 -8.28
N LEU A 108 -5.92 5.98 -8.94
CA LEU A 108 -4.85 5.84 -9.93
C LEU A 108 -3.61 6.60 -9.49
N TRP A 109 -2.48 5.92 -9.42
CA TRP A 109 -1.20 6.51 -9.06
C TRP A 109 -0.34 6.77 -10.29
N LEU A 110 0.10 8.02 -10.43
CA LEU A 110 0.88 8.50 -11.57
C LEU A 110 2.38 8.69 -11.24
N GLY A 111 2.86 8.14 -10.11
CA GLY A 111 4.24 8.29 -9.64
C GLY A 111 5.26 7.36 -10.30
N ALA A 112 4.84 6.52 -11.24
CA ALA A 112 5.68 5.59 -11.98
C ALA A 112 5.41 5.68 -13.49
N ALA A 113 6.32 5.15 -14.31
CA ALA A 113 6.19 5.14 -15.77
C ALA A 113 4.92 4.40 -16.25
N THR A 114 4.55 3.33 -15.54
CA THR A 114 3.27 2.65 -15.69
C THR A 114 2.37 3.08 -14.54
N PRO A 115 1.21 3.71 -14.81
CA PRO A 115 0.24 4.02 -13.76
C PRO A 115 -0.17 2.77 -12.98
N VAL A 116 -0.41 2.94 -11.69
CA VAL A 116 -0.80 1.85 -10.80
C VAL A 116 -2.22 2.07 -10.30
N GLU A 117 -3.07 1.07 -10.45
CA GLU A 117 -4.40 1.04 -9.85
C GLU A 117 -4.30 0.66 -8.37
N LEU A 118 -5.01 1.38 -7.53
CA LEU A 118 -5.20 1.08 -6.11
C LEU A 118 -6.68 0.86 -5.85
N GLN A 119 -7.03 -0.35 -5.45
CA GLN A 119 -8.39 -0.71 -5.05
C GLN A 119 -8.49 -0.76 -3.54
N LEU A 120 -9.45 -0.03 -2.99
CA LEU A 120 -9.78 -0.01 -1.58
C LEU A 120 -11.10 -0.72 -1.37
N THR A 121 -11.19 -1.55 -0.33
CA THR A 121 -12.42 -2.23 0.06
C THR A 121 -12.60 -2.18 1.57
N ARG A 122 -13.74 -1.65 2.01
CA ARG A 122 -14.15 -1.70 3.42
C ARG A 122 -15.25 -2.72 3.59
N GLN A 123 -14.99 -3.73 4.40
CA GLN A 123 -15.99 -4.71 4.82
C GLN A 123 -16.72 -4.20 6.08
N LEU A 124 -18.04 -4.32 6.07
CA LEU A 124 -18.88 -4.10 7.25
C LEU A 124 -19.28 -5.47 7.81
N SER A 125 -19.17 -5.62 9.12
CA SER A 125 -19.65 -6.82 9.83
C SER A 125 -21.18 -6.88 9.99
#